data_AF-A0A9J6FAI8-F1
#
_entry.id   AF-A0A9J6FAI8-F1
#
_cell.length_a   1.000
_cell.length_b   1.000
_cell.length_c   1.000
_cell.angle_alpha   90.00
_cell.angle_beta   90.00
_cell.angle_gamma   90.00
#
_symmetry.space_group_name_H-M   'P 1'
#
loop_
_entity.id
_entity.type
_entity.pdbx_description
1 polymer ?
#
loop_
_entity_poly.entity_id
_entity_poly.type
_entity_poly.pdbx_seq_one_letter_code
_entity_poly.pdbx_strand_id
1 'polypeptide(L)'
;MYTEVVVRKLMTKSTSTQFLHGPNQRNVVRQLTLDSLPRLEDIDTCENGHTYELLITLVANCAANIMLNNLCKQRNDLLRIEKDQKAKNRKARIFLGK
;
A
#
# COMPACT_ATOMS: atom_id res chain seq x y z
N MET A 1 6.46 -16.44 -9.15
CA MET A 1 6.83 -16.07 -7.76
C MET A 1 5.56 -15.68 -7.01
N TYR A 2 5.31 -16.19 -5.79
CA TYR A 2 4.03 -15.98 -5.08
C TYR A 2 3.67 -14.50 -4.84
N THR A 3 4.67 -13.64 -4.67
CA THR A 3 4.51 -12.18 -4.57
C THR A 3 3.78 -11.59 -5.78
N GLU A 4 4.08 -12.08 -6.98
CA GLU A 4 3.45 -11.63 -8.22
C GLU A 4 1.95 -12.00 -8.27
N VAL A 5 1.59 -13.18 -7.74
CA VAL A 5 0.19 -13.63 -7.67
C VAL A 5 -0.61 -12.73 -6.73
N VAL A 6 -0.06 -12.42 -5.55
CA VAL A 6 -0.70 -11.52 -4.57
C VAL A 6 -0.89 -10.12 -5.17
N VAL A 7 0.14 -9.58 -5.84
CA VAL A 7 0.06 -8.27 -6.50
C VAL A 7 -0.97 -8.27 -7.62
N ARG A 8 -0.99 -9.29 -8.49
CA ARG A 8 -1.99 -9.41 -9.57
C ARG A 8 -3.42 -9.47 -9.01
N LYS A 9 -3.65 -10.22 -7.93
CA LYS A 9 -4.97 -10.27 -7.27
C LYS A 9 -5.33 -8.94 -6.62
N LEU A 10 -4.37 -8.23 -6.01
CA LEU A 10 -4.60 -6.88 -5.47
C LEU A 10 -4.97 -5.87 -6.56
N MET A 11 -4.45 -6.02 -7.78
CA MET A 11 -4.77 -5.18 -8.94
C MET A 11 -6.14 -5.48 -9.57
N THR A 12 -6.83 -6.56 -9.18
CA THR A 12 -8.20 -6.82 -9.65
C THR A 12 -9.14 -5.69 -9.24
N LYS A 13 -10.13 -5.36 -10.08
CA LYS A 13 -10.99 -4.18 -9.88
C LYS A 13 -11.72 -4.18 -8.53
N SER A 14 -12.25 -5.32 -8.09
CA SER A 14 -12.92 -5.46 -6.80
C SER A 14 -11.97 -5.19 -5.64
N THR A 15 -10.81 -5.84 -5.66
CA THR A 15 -9.86 -5.85 -4.56
C THR A 15 -9.08 -4.54 -4.46
N SER A 16 -8.71 -3.95 -5.60
CA SER A 16 -8.09 -2.62 -5.65
C SER A 16 -9.06 -1.54 -5.16
N THR A 17 -10.36 -1.66 -5.45
CA THR A 17 -11.37 -0.73 -4.91
C THR A 17 -11.46 -0.84 -3.40
N GLN A 18 -11.55 -2.07 -2.87
CA GLN A 18 -11.55 -2.32 -1.42
C GLN A 18 -10.27 -1.83 -0.74
N PHE A 19 -9.12 -2.02 -1.38
CA PHE A 19 -7.86 -1.52 -0.87
C PHE A 19 -7.82 0.01 -0.89
N LEU A 20 -8.18 0.68 -1.98
CA LEU A 20 -8.05 2.14 -2.07
C LEU A 20 -9.11 2.91 -1.27
N HIS A 21 -10.30 2.34 -1.10
CA HIS A 21 -11.46 3.05 -0.53
C HIS A 21 -12.04 2.40 0.74
N GLY A 22 -11.55 1.23 1.13
CA GLY A 22 -12.01 0.53 2.33
C GLY A 22 -11.36 1.07 3.61
N PRO A 23 -12.05 0.93 4.77
CA PRO A 23 -11.54 1.41 6.05
C PRO A 23 -10.37 0.57 6.61
N ASN A 24 -10.11 -0.62 6.06
CA ASN A 24 -9.07 -1.52 6.56
C ASN A 24 -8.21 -2.12 5.44
N GLN A 25 -7.46 -1.25 4.77
CA GLN A 25 -6.54 -1.60 3.67
C GLN A 25 -5.58 -2.75 4.01
N ARG A 26 -5.07 -2.78 5.25
CA ARG A 26 -4.15 -3.82 5.72
C ARG A 26 -4.80 -5.19 5.72
N ASN A 27 -6.05 -5.28 6.16
CA ASN A 27 -6.79 -6.54 6.18
C ASN A 27 -7.04 -7.09 4.76
N VAL A 28 -7.23 -6.21 3.77
CA VAL A 28 -7.37 -6.62 2.36
C VAL A 28 -6.10 -7.31 1.87
N VAL A 29 -4.92 -6.72 2.12
CA VAL A 29 -3.63 -7.32 1.76
C VAL A 29 -3.37 -8.61 2.55
N ARG A 30 -3.70 -8.62 3.85
CA ARG A 30 -3.60 -9.82 4.69
C ARG A 30 -4.40 -10.98 4.11
N GLN A 31 -5.69 -10.76 3.86
CA GLN A 31 -6.59 -11.81 3.38
C GLN A 31 -6.14 -12.34 2.02
N LEU A 32 -5.80 -11.45 1.09
CA LEU A 32 -5.21 -11.80 -0.19
C LEU A 32 -3.96 -12.66 -0.07
N THR A 33 -3.09 -12.33 0.89
CA THR A 33 -1.82 -13.04 1.07
C THR A 33 -2.07 -14.44 1.61
N LEU A 34 -2.95 -14.57 2.61
CA LEU A 34 -3.37 -15.87 3.14
C LEU A 34 -4.07 -16.73 2.08
N ASP A 35 -4.92 -16.14 1.24
CA ASP A 35 -5.67 -16.85 0.19
C ASP A 35 -4.81 -17.19 -1.04
N SER A 36 -3.57 -16.69 -1.11
CA SER A 36 -2.69 -16.87 -2.28
C SER A 36 -1.43 -17.66 -1.98
N LEU A 37 -1.03 -17.72 -0.72
CA LEU A 37 0.06 -18.57 -0.29
C LEU A 37 -0.51 -19.95 0.04
N PRO A 38 0.11 -21.04 -0.43
CA PRO A 38 -0.22 -22.35 0.09
C PRO A 38 0.03 -22.33 1.60
N ARG A 39 -0.89 -22.94 2.36
CA ARG A 39 -0.59 -23.24 3.76
C ARG A 39 0.62 -24.15 3.74
N LEU A 40 1.73 -23.66 4.27
CA LEU A 40 2.90 -24.50 4.48
C LEU A 40 2.56 -25.35 5.70
N GLU A 41 2.07 -26.56 5.44
CA GLU A 41 1.73 -27.54 6.48
C GLU A 41 2.96 -27.88 7.34
N ASP A 42 4.17 -27.65 6.81
CA ASP A 42 5.45 -27.88 7.47
C ASP A 42 5.94 -26.71 8.35
N ILE A 43 5.21 -25.59 8.44
CA ILE A 43 5.56 -24.52 9.38
C ILE A 43 4.92 -24.83 10.73
N ASP A 44 5.71 -25.50 11.56
CA ASP A 44 5.37 -25.73 12.96
C ASP A 44 5.26 -24.42 13.74
N THR A 45 4.45 -24.48 14.80
CA THR A 45 4.37 -23.40 15.78
C THR A 45 5.72 -23.29 16.51
N CYS A 46 6.31 -22.10 16.53
CA CYS A 46 7.61 -21.94 17.19
C CYS A 46 7.53 -22.07 18.72
N GLU A 47 8.67 -22.14 19.39
CA GLU A 47 8.77 -22.25 20.86
C GLU A 47 8.02 -21.14 21.63
N ASN A 48 7.79 -19.99 20.98
CA ASN A 48 7.04 -18.85 21.53
C ASN A 48 5.54 -18.87 21.16
N GLY A 49 5.03 -19.93 20.52
CA GLY A 49 3.62 -20.04 20.14
C GLY A 49 3.24 -19.29 18.85
N HIS A 50 4.20 -18.80 18.06
CA HIS A 50 3.88 -18.09 16.82
C HIS A 50 3.52 -19.08 15.70
N THR A 51 2.32 -18.92 15.13
CA THR A 51 1.84 -19.73 14.01
C THR A 51 2.21 -19.12 12.66
N TYR A 52 2.08 -19.92 11.60
CA TYR A 52 2.19 -19.46 10.22
C TYR A 52 1.28 -18.26 9.93
N GLU A 53 0.01 -18.31 10.34
CA GLU A 53 -0.96 -17.24 10.10
C GLU A 53 -0.54 -15.93 10.76
N LEU A 54 0.03 -16.00 11.97
CA LEU A 54 0.54 -14.81 12.65
C LEU A 54 1.71 -14.20 11.89
N LEU A 55 2.67 -15.01 11.45
CA LEU A 55 3.83 -14.55 10.69
C LEU A 55 3.42 -13.90 9.36
N ILE A 56 2.57 -14.57 8.58
CA ILE A 56 2.07 -14.03 7.31
C ILE A 56 1.28 -12.74 7.53
N THR A 57 0.47 -12.68 8.59
CA THR A 57 -0.27 -11.47 8.94
C THR A 57 0.67 -10.29 9.22
N LEU A 58 1.74 -10.52 9.99
CA LEU A 58 2.73 -9.48 10.29
C LEU A 58 3.42 -9.00 9.03
N VAL A 59 3.90 -9.91 8.18
CA VAL A 59 4.58 -9.58 6.92
C VAL A 59 3.64 -8.81 5.98
N ALA A 60 2.41 -9.29 5.81
CA ALA A 60 1.41 -8.63 4.96
C ALA A 60 1.07 -7.23 5.46
N ASN A 61 0.95 -7.04 6.79
CA ASN A 61 0.72 -5.72 7.40
C ASN A 61 1.89 -4.77 7.16
N CYS A 62 3.13 -5.24 7.31
CA CYS A 62 4.33 -4.45 7.02
C CYS A 62 4.37 -4.01 5.55
N ALA A 63 4.12 -4.94 4.62
CA ALA A 63 4.05 -4.63 3.19
C ALA A 63 2.93 -3.62 2.88
N ALA A 64 1.74 -3.81 3.45
CA ALA A 64 0.62 -2.87 3.29
C ALA A 64 0.98 -1.46 3.77
N ASN A 65 1.64 -1.34 4.93
CA ASN A 65 2.08 -0.06 5.46
C ASN A 65 3.09 0.64 4.53
N ILE A 66 4.05 -0.09 3.99
CA ILE A 66 5.02 0.46 3.03
C ILE A 66 4.30 0.98 1.78
N MET A 67 3.37 0.20 1.23
CA MET A 67 2.59 0.60 0.05
C MET A 67 1.74 1.85 0.32
N LEU A 68 1.02 1.90 1.45
CA LEU A 68 0.19 3.05 1.83
C LEU A 68 1.04 4.30 2.07
N ASN A 69 2.17 4.17 2.76
CA ASN A 69 3.08 5.28 2.99
C ASN A 69 3.65 5.84 1.68
N ASN A 70 4.04 4.97 0.76
CA ASN A 70 4.54 5.38 -0.55
C ASN A 70 3.44 6.08 -1.38
N LEU A 71 2.22 5.54 -1.37
CA LEU A 71 1.07 6.16 -2.04
C LEU A 71 0.78 7.57 -1.50
N CYS A 72 0.77 7.71 -0.17
CA CYS A 72 0.56 9.02 0.48
C CYS A 72 1.68 10.01 0.14
N LYS A 73 2.95 9.57 0.16
CA LYS A 73 4.09 10.40 -0.24
C LYS A 73 3.96 10.88 -1.69
N GLN A 74 3.66 9.98 -2.61
CA GLN A 74 3.47 10.32 -4.03
C GLN A 74 2.35 11.35 -4.22
N ARG A 75 1.19 11.16 -3.57
CA ARG A 75 0.09 12.13 -3.63
C ARG A 75 0.48 13.50 -3.06
N ASN A 76 1.17 13.50 -1.92
CA ASN A 76 1.63 14.74 -1.29
C ASN A 76 2.68 15.47 -2.13
N ASP A 77 3.58 14.74 -2.79
CA ASP A 77 4.59 15.31 -3.68
C ASP A 77 3.93 15.99 -4.89
N LEU A 78 2.90 15.37 -5.49
CA LEU A 78 2.13 15.99 -6.57
C LEU A 78 1.45 17.30 -6.13
N LEU A 79 0.82 17.30 -4.95
CA LEU A 79 0.20 18.50 -4.38
C LEU A 79 1.24 19.60 -4.09
N ARG A 80 2.45 19.22 -3.64
CA ARG A 80 3.55 20.16 -3.41
C ARG A 80 4.01 20.80 -4.73
N ILE A 81 4.22 20.00 -5.78
CA ILE A 81 4.62 20.49 -7.10
C ILE A 81 3.57 21.48 -7.65
N GLU A 82 2.29 21.14 -7.55
CA GLU A 82 1.20 22.01 -8.02
C GLU A 82 1.17 23.34 -7.25
N LYS A 83 1.32 23.29 -5.93
CA LYS A 83 1.39 24.48 -5.07
C LYS A 83 2.58 25.37 -5.44
N ASP A 84 3.75 24.78 -5.65
CA ASP A 84 4.97 25.49 -6.01
C ASP A 84 4.83 26.15 -7.39
N GLN A 85 4.23 25.46 -8.35
CA GLN A 85 3.97 26.03 -9.67
C GLN A 85 2.97 27.20 -9.60
N LYS A 86 1.88 27.06 -8.84
CA LYS A 86 0.93 28.16 -8.59
C LYS A 86 1.62 29.37 -7.95
N ALA A 87 2.50 29.14 -6.98
CA ALA A 87 3.26 30.21 -6.33
C ALA A 87 4.23 30.91 -7.30
N LYS A 88 4.92 30.15 -8.16
CA LYS A 88 5.79 30.69 -9.22
C LYS A 88 4.99 31.54 -10.22
N ASN A 89 3.87 31.03 -10.73
CA ASN A 89 2.99 31.74 -11.65
C ASN A 89 2.47 33.05 -11.05
N ARG A 90 2.06 33.02 -9.76
CA ARG A 90 1.64 34.24 -9.05
C ARG A 90 2.75 35.28 -8.96
N LYS A 91 3.98 34.87 -8.63
CA LYS A 91 5.14 35.78 -8.58
C LYS A 91 5.44 36.36 -9.96
N ALA A 92 5.47 35.53 -11.01
CA ALA A 92 5.71 35.97 -12.38
C ALA A 92 4.68 37.02 -12.83
N ARG A 93 3.40 36.81 -12.53
CA ARG A 93 2.33 37.79 -12.84
C ARG A 93 2.52 39.14 -12.13
N ILE A 94 3.01 39.14 -10.89
CA ILE A 94 3.28 40.38 -10.14
C ILE A 94 4.48 41.13 -10.73
N PHE A 95 5.52 40.42 -11.18
CA PHE A 95 6.71 41.03 -11.74
C PHE A 95 6.54 41.52 -13.18
N LEU A 96 5.79 40.79 -14.01
CA LEU A 96 5.53 41.13 -15.42
C LEU A 96 4.31 42.03 -15.64
N GLY A 97 3.48 42.21 -14.61
CA GLY A 97 2.33 43.13 -14.62
C GLY A 97 2.65 44.54 -14.12
N LYS A 98 3.93 44.88 -13.98
CA LYS A 98 4.45 46.24 -13.87
C LYS A 98 5.00 46.66 -15.22
#